data_AF-A0A950QFQ1-F1
#
_entry.id   AF-A0A950QFQ1-F1
#
_cell.length_a   1.000
_cell.length_b   1.000
_cell.length_c   1.000
_cell.angle_alpha   90.00
_cell.angle_beta   90.00
_cell.angle_gamma   90.00
#
_symmetry.space_group_name_H-M   'P 1'
#
loop_
_entity.id
_entity.type
_entity.pdbx_description
1 polymer ?
#
loop_
_entity_poly.entity_id
_entity_poly.type
_entity_poly.pdbx_seq_one_letter_code
_entity_poly.pdbx_strand_id
1 'polypeptide(L)'
;MFRRCAALVVALLVYLNSSPAAAAVTGLVRGTVTVDGRPAANAPVTLQGEGSTFNTVTSAKGEYVFSSIPFGTYRLRAAVKGTLP
;
A
#
# COMPACT_ATOMS: atom_id res chain seq x y z
N MET A 1 40.65 32.94 3.03
CA MET A 1 40.07 32.73 1.68
C MET A 1 39.44 31.34 1.50
N PHE A 2 40.03 30.24 2.02
CA PHE A 2 39.53 28.85 1.84
C PHE A 2 38.23 28.44 2.58
N ARG A 3 37.85 29.13 3.66
CA ARG A 3 36.66 28.78 4.48
C ARG A 3 35.33 29.08 3.78
N ARG A 4 35.34 29.98 2.80
CA ARG A 4 34.16 30.39 2.03
C ARG A 4 33.80 29.38 0.92
N CYS A 5 34.78 28.65 0.38
CA CYS A 5 34.54 27.60 -0.60
C CYS A 5 33.90 26.35 0.03
N ALA A 6 34.30 25.98 1.25
CA ALA A 6 33.74 24.83 1.96
C ALA A 6 32.25 25.01 2.29
N ALA A 7 31.81 26.21 2.67
CA ALA A 7 30.42 26.50 3.01
C ALA A 7 29.48 26.41 1.79
N LEU A 8 29.95 26.84 0.61
CA LEU A 8 29.20 26.74 -0.64
C LEU A 8 29.05 25.29 -1.12
N VAL A 9 30.10 24.47 -0.96
CA VAL A 9 30.07 23.04 -1.30
C VAL A 9 29.10 22.28 -0.40
N VAL A 10 29.10 22.55 0.92
CA VAL A 10 28.16 21.91 1.85
C VAL A 10 26.72 22.31 1.55
N ALA A 11 26.45 23.59 1.28
CA ALA A 11 25.12 24.05 0.91
C ALA A 11 24.61 23.40 -0.39
N LEU A 12 25.47 23.27 -1.41
CA LEU A 12 25.15 22.61 -2.68
C LEU A 12 24.87 21.11 -2.49
N LEU A 13 25.65 20.42 -1.66
CA LEU A 13 25.44 19.01 -1.34
C LEU A 13 24.13 18.77 -0.58
N VAL A 14 23.76 19.65 0.35
CA VAL A 14 22.46 19.59 1.04
C VAL A 14 21.31 19.82 0.05
N TYR A 15 21.47 20.75 -0.88
CA TYR A 15 20.47 21.04 -1.91
C TYR A 15 20.25 19.85 -2.86
N LEU A 16 21.31 19.14 -3.24
CA LEU A 16 21.23 17.95 -4.11
C LEU A 16 20.64 16.71 -3.41
N ASN A 17 20.72 16.64 -2.07
CA ASN A 17 20.12 15.56 -1.27
C ASN A 17 18.72 15.90 -0.79
N SER A 18 18.19 17.08 -1.16
CA SER A 18 16.81 17.48 -0.90
C SER A 18 15.87 16.73 -1.85
N SER A 19 15.86 15.41 -1.79
CA SER A 19 14.80 14.63 -2.40
C SER A 19 13.52 15.06 -1.69
N PRO A 20 12.51 15.63 -2.38
CA PRO A 20 11.22 15.80 -1.76
C PRO A 20 10.78 14.39 -1.35
N ALA A 21 10.66 14.16 -0.05
CA ALA A 21 9.88 13.06 0.46
C ALA A 21 8.44 13.39 0.05
N ALA A 22 8.09 13.10 -1.20
CA ALA A 22 6.73 13.11 -1.66
C ALA A 22 6.05 12.04 -0.83
N ALA A 23 5.41 12.45 0.26
CA ALA A 23 4.51 11.60 1.01
C ALA A 23 3.45 11.19 0.00
N ALA A 24 3.58 10.00 -0.56
CA ALA A 24 2.59 9.46 -1.47
C ALA A 24 1.29 9.45 -0.67
N VAL A 25 0.37 10.32 -1.05
CA VAL A 25 -0.94 10.45 -0.41
C VAL A 25 -1.66 9.15 -0.74
N THR A 26 -1.61 8.23 0.22
CA THR A 26 -2.09 6.86 0.10
C THR A 26 -3.00 6.55 1.28
N GLY A 27 -4.05 5.80 1.01
CA GLY A 27 -4.99 5.29 1.98
C GLY A 27 -4.65 3.87 2.43
N LEU A 28 -5.35 3.48 3.49
CA LEU A 28 -5.37 2.12 4.02
C LEU A 28 -6.75 1.51 3.75
N VAL A 29 -6.79 0.37 3.07
CA VAL A 29 -8.02 -0.41 2.87
C VAL A 29 -7.94 -1.64 3.74
N ARG A 30 -8.80 -1.73 4.76
CA ARG A 30 -8.89 -2.90 5.65
C ARG A 30 -10.32 -3.38 5.75
N GLY A 31 -10.48 -4.67 5.97
CA GLY A 31 -11.79 -5.27 6.21
C GLY A 31 -11.70 -6.72 6.62
N THR A 32 -12.86 -7.36 6.74
CA THR A 32 -13.00 -8.75 7.13
C THR A 32 -13.88 -9.46 6.11
N VAL A 33 -13.43 -10.61 5.61
CA VAL A 33 -14.20 -11.49 4.71
C VAL A 33 -14.81 -12.60 5.55
N THR A 34 -16.12 -12.78 5.43
CA THR A 34 -16.88 -13.86 6.07
C THR A 34 -17.69 -14.61 5.02
N VAL A 35 -17.81 -15.93 5.19
CA VAL A 35 -18.66 -16.84 4.40
C VAL A 35 -19.50 -17.64 5.37
N ASP A 36 -20.83 -17.62 5.18
CA ASP A 36 -21.79 -18.33 6.04
C ASP A 36 -21.59 -18.06 7.55
N GLY A 37 -21.27 -16.82 7.90
CA GLY A 37 -21.01 -16.39 9.27
C GLY A 37 -19.67 -16.84 9.85
N ARG A 38 -18.81 -17.53 9.08
CA ARG A 38 -17.46 -17.93 9.48
C ARG A 38 -16.41 -17.04 8.80
N PRO A 39 -15.32 -16.69 9.50
CA PRO A 39 -14.21 -15.96 8.89
C PRO A 39 -13.59 -16.79 7.77
N ALA A 40 -13.47 -16.22 6.58
CA ALA A 40 -12.86 -16.88 5.44
C ALA A 40 -11.34 -16.72 5.54
N ALA A 41 -10.65 -17.73 6.05
CA ALA A 41 -9.18 -17.75 6.09
C ALA A 41 -8.58 -18.12 4.74
N ASN A 42 -7.41 -17.56 4.41
CA ASN A 42 -6.68 -17.83 3.16
C ASN A 42 -7.49 -17.54 1.88
N ALA A 43 -8.45 -16.62 1.97
CA ALA A 43 -9.22 -16.15 0.82
C ALA A 43 -8.39 -15.11 0.05
N PRO A 44 -8.07 -15.34 -1.24
CA PRO A 44 -7.48 -14.30 -2.07
C PRO A 44 -8.42 -13.10 -2.20
N VAL A 45 -7.88 -11.91 -1.90
CA VAL A 45 -8.55 -10.63 -2.07
C VAL A 45 -7.74 -9.80 -3.05
N THR A 46 -8.40 -9.34 -4.12
CA THR A 46 -7.83 -8.52 -5.18
C THR A 46 -8.49 -7.16 -5.16
N LEU A 47 -7.68 -6.11 -5.12
CA LEU A 47 -8.09 -4.72 -5.23
C LEU A 47 -7.54 -4.15 -6.54
N GLN A 48 -8.42 -3.79 -7.46
CA GLN A 48 -8.05 -3.33 -8.81
C GLN A 48 -8.61 -1.93 -9.07
N GLY A 49 -7.76 -0.98 -9.47
CA GLY A 49 -8.17 0.40 -9.75
C GLY A 49 -6.99 1.27 -10.18
N GLU A 50 -7.26 2.37 -10.90
CA GLU A 50 -6.23 3.31 -11.38
C GLU A 50 -5.05 2.63 -12.10
N GLY A 51 -5.32 1.58 -12.89
CA GLY A 51 -4.27 0.79 -13.58
C GLY A 51 -3.39 -0.07 -12.67
N SER A 52 -3.63 -0.06 -11.35
CA SER A 52 -2.91 -0.85 -10.35
C SER A 52 -3.75 -2.05 -9.89
N THR A 53 -3.07 -3.16 -9.59
CA THR A 53 -3.71 -4.36 -9.01
C THR A 53 -2.93 -4.78 -7.78
N PHE A 54 -3.61 -4.83 -6.65
CA PHE A 54 -3.08 -5.28 -5.38
C PHE A 54 -3.74 -6.60 -5.00
N ASN A 55 -2.94 -7.58 -4.59
CA ASN A 55 -3.42 -8.88 -4.14
C ASN A 55 -2.97 -9.11 -2.70
N THR A 56 -3.89 -9.60 -1.87
CA THR A 56 -3.60 -10.03 -0.50
C THR A 56 -4.39 -11.30 -0.20
N VAL A 57 -4.08 -11.93 0.93
CA VAL A 57 -4.82 -13.08 1.44
C VAL A 57 -5.35 -12.75 2.82
N THR A 58 -6.57 -13.20 3.10
CA THR A 58 -7.15 -13.02 4.44
C THR A 58 -6.45 -13.89 5.47
N SER A 59 -6.30 -13.34 6.69
CA SER A 59 -5.78 -14.04 7.87
C SER A 59 -6.75 -15.13 8.36
N ALA A 60 -6.34 -15.91 9.37
CA ALA A 60 -7.19 -16.91 10.04
C ALA A 60 -8.51 -16.35 10.59
N LYS A 61 -8.55 -15.04 10.87
CA LYS A 61 -9.76 -14.30 11.29
C LYS A 61 -10.56 -13.69 10.13
N GLY A 62 -10.19 -13.97 8.89
CA GLY A 62 -10.82 -13.35 7.71
C GLY A 62 -10.37 -11.91 7.43
N GLU A 63 -9.45 -11.36 8.22
CA GLU A 63 -8.99 -9.98 8.11
C GLU A 63 -8.02 -9.79 6.95
N TYR A 64 -8.15 -8.69 6.21
CA TYR A 64 -7.22 -8.26 5.18
C TYR A 64 -6.87 -6.78 5.33
N VAL A 65 -5.66 -6.42 4.92
CA VAL A 65 -5.16 -5.04 4.92
C VAL A 65 -4.35 -4.80 3.65
N PHE A 66 -4.66 -3.68 2.99
CA PHE A 66 -3.85 -3.07 1.96
C PHE A 66 -3.34 -1.73 2.47
N SER A 67 -2.02 -1.62 2.59
CA SER A 67 -1.34 -0.36 2.85
C SER A 67 -0.94 0.30 1.52
N SER A 68 -0.76 1.62 1.56
CA SER A 68 -0.20 2.37 0.43
C SER A 68 -1.05 2.37 -0.84
N ILE A 69 -2.38 2.43 -0.71
CA ILE A 69 -3.29 2.51 -1.86
C ILE A 69 -3.45 3.97 -2.29
N PRO A 70 -3.08 4.37 -3.52
CA PRO A 70 -3.33 5.73 -4.00
C PRO A 70 -4.82 6.10 -3.90
N PHE A 71 -5.14 7.39 -3.83
CA PHE A 71 -6.54 7.82 -3.90
C PHE A 71 -7.09 7.59 -5.31
N GLY A 72 -8.26 6.96 -5.39
CA GLY A 72 -8.87 6.61 -6.66
C GLY A 72 -10.05 5.68 -6.48
N THR A 73 -10.61 5.23 -7.59
CA THR A 73 -11.72 4.26 -7.59
C THR A 73 -11.17 2.85 -7.74
N TYR A 74 -11.42 2.01 -6.74
CA TYR A 74 -10.98 0.62 -6.73
C TYR A 74 -12.16 -0.35 -6.66
N ARG A 75 -12.00 -1.49 -7.32
CA ARG A 75 -12.90 -2.64 -7.25
C ARG A 75 -12.25 -3.71 -6.39
N LEU A 76 -12.89 -4.03 -5.28
CA LEU A 76 -12.48 -5.12 -4.40
C LEU A 76 -13.19 -6.42 -4.83
N ARG A 77 -12.43 -7.50 -4.96
CA ARG A 77 -12.93 -8.85 -5.21
C ARG A 77 -12.30 -9.80 -4.20
N ALA A 78 -13.11 -10.47 -3.40
CA ALA A 78 -12.67 -11.59 -2.58
C ALA A 78 -13.12 -12.90 -3.26
N ALA A 79 -12.21 -13.85 -3.41
CA ALA A 79 -12.52 -15.20 -3.82
C ALA A 79 -12.17 -16.14 -2.67
N VAL A 80 -13.07 -17.05 -2.33
CA VAL A 80 -12.83 -18.03 -1.27
C VAL A 80 -12.54 -19.36 -1.94
N LYS A 81 -11.34 -19.88 -1.71
CA LYS A 81 -10.90 -21.16 -2.25
C LYS A 81 -11.51 -22.27 -1.39
N GLY A 82 -12.82 -22.51 -1.50
CA GLY A 82 -13.50 -23.29 -0.46
C GLY A 82 -14.94 -23.75 -0.67
N THR A 83 -15.49 -23.69 -1.87
CA THR A 83 -16.74 -24.45 -2.16
C THR A 83 -16.64 -25.10 -3.54
N LEU A 84 -15.86 -26.18 -3.60
CA LEU A 84 -16.22 -27.28 -4.50
C LEU A 84 -17.51 -27.90 -3.93
N PRO A 85 -18.60 -28.04 -4.70
CA PRO A 85 -19.77 -28.78 -4.27
C PRO A 85 -19.45 -30.27 -4.03
#